data_AF-A0A0F9HXL0-F1
#
_entry.id   AF-A0A0F9HXL0-F1
#
_cell.length_a   1.000
_cell.length_b   1.000
_cell.length_c   1.000
_cell.angle_alpha   90.00
_cell.angle_beta   90.00
_cell.angle_gamma   90.00
#
_symmetry.space_group_name_H-M   'P 1'
#
loop_
_entity.id
_entity.type
_entity.pdbx_description
1 polymer ?
#
loop_
_entity_poly.entity_id
_entity_poly.type
_entity_poly.pdbx_seq_one_letter_code
_entity_poly.pdbx_strand_id
1 'polypeptide(L)' 'MGGLDALGKAKDTRTIAQVHALRRIVDTLKIIYDVKDVVGHRDLSVDLNGDGVITKGEWMKQCPCFEVKTEL' A
#
# COMPACT_ATOMS: atom_id res chain seq x y z
N MET A 1 -0.50 -9.20 -14.59
CA MET A 1 -0.95 -7.97 -13.89
C MET A 1 -1.38 -8.38 -12.50
N GLY A 2 -0.81 -7.80 -11.44
CA GLY A 2 -1.22 -8.06 -10.05
C GLY A 2 -2.19 -7.00 -9.54
N GLY A 3 -2.87 -7.26 -8.42
CA GLY A 3 -3.71 -6.26 -7.75
C GLY A 3 -5.19 -6.29 -8.16
N LEU A 4 -5.62 -7.23 -9.01
CA LEU A 4 -7.03 -7.39 -9.41
C LEU A 4 -7.45 -8.85 -9.34
N ASP A 5 -8.70 -9.11 -8.97
CA ASP A 5 -9.32 -10.43 -9.07
C ASP A 5 -9.81 -10.75 -10.50
N ALA A 6 -10.42 -11.93 -10.69
CA ALA A 6 -10.93 -12.37 -11.99
C ALA A 6 -12.07 -11.48 -12.55
N LEU A 7 -12.67 -10.62 -11.73
CA LEU A 7 -13.71 -9.67 -12.10
C LEU A 7 -13.16 -8.24 -12.27
N GLY A 8 -11.83 -8.07 -12.19
CA GLY A 8 -11.18 -6.77 -12.28
C GLY A 8 -11.31 -5.90 -11.03
N LYS A 9 -11.76 -6.45 -9.89
CA LYS A 9 -11.85 -5.72 -8.62
C LYS A 9 -10.53 -5.74 -7.90
N ALA A 10 -10.18 -4.63 -7.23
CA ALA A 10 -8.93 -4.56 -6.49
C ALA A 10 -8.85 -5.69 -5.45
N LYS A 11 -7.74 -6.43 -5.48
CA LYS A 11 -7.48 -7.54 -4.57
C LYS A 11 -6.00 -7.72 -4.40
N ASP A 12 -5.55 -7.96 -3.18
CA ASP A 12 -4.19 -8.45 -2.99
C ASP A 12 -4.05 -9.85 -3.60
N THR A 13 -3.30 -9.93 -4.68
CA THR A 13 -3.00 -11.18 -5.38
C THR A 13 -1.54 -11.57 -5.25
N ARG A 14 -0.80 -10.98 -4.29
CA ARG A 14 0.59 -11.33 -4.05
C ARG A 14 0.68 -12.77 -3.55
N THR A 15 1.66 -13.50 -4.06
CA THR A 15 2.03 -14.79 -3.48
C THR A 15 2.76 -14.58 -2.16
N ILE A 16 2.81 -15.61 -1.33
CA ILE A 16 3.58 -15.60 -0.07
C ILE A 16 5.04 -15.19 -0.32
N ALA A 17 5.67 -15.73 -1.37
CA ALA A 17 7.04 -15.37 -1.76
C ALA A 17 7.19 -13.87 -2.11
N GLN A 18 6.20 -13.28 -2.79
CA GLN A 18 6.20 -11.84 -3.10
C GLN A 18 6.06 -10.99 -1.83
N VAL A 19 5.22 -11.41 -0.87
CA VAL A 19 5.09 -10.73 0.42
C VAL A 19 6.41 -10.75 1.19
N HIS A 20 7.08 -11.90 1.27
CA HIS A 20 8.38 -12.01 1.95
C HIS A 20 9.46 -11.16 1.27
N ALA A 21 9.53 -11.20 -0.06
CA ALA A 21 10.48 -10.39 -0.81
C ALA A 21 10.26 -8.89 -0.57
N LEU A 22 9.00 -8.45 -0.58
CA LEU A 22 8.63 -7.05 -0.34
C LEU A 22 9.01 -6.58 1.06
N ARG A 23 8.69 -7.37 2.10
CA ARG A 23 9.07 -7.06 3.48
C ARG A 23 10.57 -6.88 3.61
N ARG A 24 11.33 -7.86 3.12
CA ARG A 24 12.79 -7.84 3.21
C ARG A 24 13.41 -6.60 2.56
N ILE A 25 12.95 -6.24 1.35
CA ILE A 25 13.50 -5.07 0.66
C ILE A 25 13.09 -3.77 1.35
N VAL A 26 11.85 -3.65 1.82
CA VAL A 26 11.36 -2.47 2.54
C VAL A 26 12.12 -2.28 3.86
N ASP A 27 12.29 -3.34 4.65
CA ASP A 27 13.06 -3.29 5.91
C ASP A 27 14.52 -2.87 5.67
N THR A 28 15.12 -3.42 4.61
CA THR A 28 16.50 -3.06 4.22
C THR A 28 16.59 -1.57 3.87
N LEU A 29 15.64 -1.05 3.08
CA LEU A 29 15.61 0.35 2.68
C LEU A 29 15.36 1.28 3.87
N LYS A 30 14.50 0.89 4.83
CA LYS A 30 14.26 1.65 6.06
C LYS A 30 15.55 1.87 6.84
N ILE A 31 16.38 0.84 6.96
CA ILE A 31 17.66 0.91 7.66
C ILE A 31 18.68 1.77 6.88
N ILE A 32 18.82 1.54 5.58
CA ILE A 32 19.83 2.22 4.75
C ILE A 32 19.59 3.73 4.65
N TYR A 33 18.32 4.14 4.62
CA TYR A 33 17.94 5.53 4.32
C TYR A 33 17.24 6.26 5.47
N ASP A 34 17.18 5.67 6.68
CA ASP A 34 16.44 6.21 7.83
C ASP A 34 15.00 6.60 7.48
N VAL A 35 14.29 5.70 6.79
CA VAL A 35 12.91 5.96 6.33
C VAL A 35 11.97 5.92 7.53
N LYS A 36 11.31 7.06 7.80
CA LYS A 36 10.37 7.22 8.90
C LYS A 36 9.03 6.53 8.66
N ASP A 37 8.49 6.66 7.45
CA ASP A 37 7.16 6.21 7.10
C ASP A 37 7.14 5.40 5.79
N VAL A 38 6.39 4.30 5.80
CA VAL A 38 6.05 3.52 4.61
C VAL A 38 4.53 3.56 4.47
N VAL A 39 4.05 4.04 3.33
CA VAL A 39 2.62 4.25 3.09
C VAL A 39 2.17 3.57 1.80
N GLY A 40 0.88 3.27 1.70
CA GLY A 40 0.27 2.85 0.45
C GLY A 40 0.12 4.03 -0.51
N HIS A 41 0.14 3.77 -1.82
CA HIS A 41 -0.10 4.81 -2.82
C HIS A 41 -1.49 5.46 -2.63
N ARG A 42 -2.51 4.70 -2.23
CA ARG A 42 -3.84 5.25 -1.89
C ARG A 42 -3.82 6.27 -0.76
N ASP A 43 -2.89 6.11 0.20
CA ASP A 43 -2.81 6.96 1.40
C ASP A 43 -2.24 8.35 1.05
N LEU A 44 -1.77 8.53 -0.19
CA LEU A 44 -1.35 9.80 -0.78
C LEU A 44 -2.44 10.41 -1.68
N SER A 45 -3.68 9.95 -1.57
CA SER A 45 -4.81 10.61 -2.24
C SER A 45 -5.03 12.01 -1.66
N VAL A 46 -5.72 12.87 -2.40
CA VAL A 46 -6.05 14.21 -1.93
C VAL A 46 -7.04 14.08 -0.77
N ASP A 47 -6.71 14.72 0.35
CA ASP A 47 -7.63 14.94 1.46
C ASP A 47 -8.71 15.94 1.02
N LEU A 48 -9.94 15.45 0.84
CA LEU A 48 -11.04 16.24 0.28
C LEU A 48 -11.77 17.04 1.36
N ASN A 49 -11.74 16.57 2.61
CA ASN A 49 -12.45 17.20 3.72
C ASN A 49 -11.52 18.01 4.65
N GLY A 50 -10.20 17.87 4.51
CA GLY A 50 -9.18 18.61 5.24
C GLY A 50 -8.95 18.13 6.67
N ASP A 51 -9.32 16.90 7.02
CA ASP A 51 -9.18 16.35 8.38
C ASP A 51 -7.84 15.64 8.64
N GLY A 52 -6.98 15.52 7.62
CA GLY A 52 -5.67 14.88 7.68
C GLY A 52 -5.70 13.35 7.59
N VAL A 53 -6.86 12.73 7.36
CA VAL A 53 -7.05 11.28 7.28
C VAL A 53 -7.69 10.88 5.97
N ILE A 54 -6.90 10.27 5.09
CA ILE A 54 -7.42 9.75 3.81
C ILE A 54 -8.32 8.53 4.02
N THR A 55 -9.61 8.70 3.78
CA THR A 55 -10.63 7.66 3.90
C THR A 55 -11.01 7.05 2.55
N LYS A 56 -11.75 5.93 2.57
CA LYS A 56 -12.19 5.20 1.35
C LYS A 56 -12.94 6.07 0.35
N GLY A 57 -13.68 7.08 0.81
CA GLY A 57 -14.41 8.00 -0.06
C GLY A 57 -13.50 8.93 -0.86
N GLU A 58 -12.22 9.04 -0.47
CA GLU A 58 -11.24 9.97 -1.02
C GLU A 58 -10.19 9.25 -1.87
N TRP A 59 -10.22 7.91 -1.90
CA TRP A 59 -9.26 7.11 -2.63
C TRP A 59 -9.39 7.31 -4.14
N MET A 60 -8.41 7.97 -4.74
CA MET A 60 -8.31 8.07 -6.20
C MET A 60 -7.89 6.73 -6.82
N LYS A 61 -7.17 5.89 -6.07
CA LYS A 61 -6.66 4.58 -6.49
C LYS A 61 -6.74 3.62 -5.31
N GLN A 62 -6.94 2.33 -5.58
CA GLN A 62 -6.93 1.29 -4.53
C GLN A 62 -5.56 0.62 -4.34
N CYS A 63 -4.57 0.99 -5.16
CA CYS A 63 -3.19 0.52 -5.02
C CYS A 63 -2.63 0.89 -3.63
N PRO A 64 -2.01 -0.04 -2.89
CA PRO A 64 -1.46 -1.31 -3.35
C PRO A 64 -2.39 -2.53 -3.16
N CYS A 65 -3.68 -2.32 -2.91
CA CYS A 65 -4.71 -3.35 -2.71
C CYS A 65 -4.55 -4.18 -1.43
N PHE A 66 -3.71 -3.73 -0.49
CA PHE A 66 -3.46 -4.34 0.83
C PHE A 66 -3.08 -3.23 1.84
N GLU A 67 -3.14 -3.48 3.14
CA GLU A 67 -2.93 -2.46 4.17
C GLU A 67 -1.46 -2.37 4.59
N VAL A 68 -0.74 -1.36 4.07
CA VAL A 68 0.72 -1.21 4.28
C VAL A 68 1.09 -1.15 5.75
N LYS A 69 0.38 -0.34 6.57
CA LYS A 69 0.70 -0.14 7.99
C LYS A 69 0.63 -1.41 8.84
N THR A 70 -0.17 -2.40 8.42
CA THR A 70 -0.30 -3.68 9.14
C THR A 70 0.55 -4.79 8.53
N GLU A 71 1.10 -4.58 7.33
CA GLU A 71 1.74 -5.62 6.55
C GLU A 71 3.24 -5.42 6.30
N LEU A 72 3.78 -4.20 6.47
CA LEU A 72 5.18 -3.82 6.26
C LEU A 72 5.77 -3.04 7.46
#